data_AF-A0A7J8MY16-F1
#
_entry.id   AF-A0A7J8MY16-F1
#
_cell.length_a   1.000
_cell.length_b   1.000
_cell.length_c   1.000
_cell.angle_alpha   90.00
_cell.angle_beta   90.00
_cell.angle_gamma   90.00
#
_symmetry.space_group_name_H-M   'P 1'
#
loop_
_entity.id
_entity.type
_entity.pdbx_description
1 polymer ?
#
loop_
_entity_poly.entity_id
_entity_poly.type
_entity_poly.pdbx_seq_one_letter_code
_entity_poly.pdbx_strand_id
1 'polypeptide(L)'
;MASATPCLALLFVLGIWAFQVSSRSIPEVSMSDKFEQWMASYGRVYQDAFEKDKRFQIFKENVEYIESRNAGHTAKKYKLG
;
A
#
# COMPACT_ATOMS: atom_id res chain seq x y z
N MET A 1 -50.98 -2.24 16.48
CA MET A 1 -49.52 -2.00 16.57
C MET A 1 -48.84 -2.79 15.46
N ALA A 2 -48.86 -2.27 14.24
CA ALA A 2 -48.29 -2.95 13.07
C ALA A 2 -47.73 -1.88 12.14
N SER A 3 -46.43 -1.61 12.22
CA SER A 3 -45.70 -0.83 11.19
C SER A 3 -44.19 -0.73 11.40
N ALA A 4 -43.62 -1.16 12.55
CA ALA A 4 -42.18 -0.99 12.80
C ALA A 4 -41.29 -2.01 12.07
N THR A 5 -41.79 -3.23 11.82
CA THR A 5 -41.07 -4.33 11.17
C THR A 5 -40.62 -4.05 9.73
N PRO A 6 -41.45 -3.50 8.81
CA PRO A 6 -41.00 -3.19 7.45
C PRO A 6 -40.00 -2.03 7.41
N CYS A 7 -40.11 -1.06 8.32
CA CYS A 7 -39.12 0.03 8.44
C CYS A 7 -37.75 -0.50 8.85
N LEU A 8 -37.70 -1.41 9.84
CA LEU A 8 -36.45 -2.03 10.26
C LEU A 8 -35.82 -2.82 9.11
N ALA A 9 -36.61 -3.60 8.35
CA ALA A 9 -36.13 -4.33 7.18
C ALA A 9 -35.55 -3.39 6.10
N LEU A 10 -36.21 -2.24 5.84
CA LEU A 10 -35.71 -1.25 4.88
C LEU A 10 -34.37 -0.65 5.32
N LEU A 11 -34.21 -0.36 6.61
CA LEU A 11 -32.96 0.18 7.17
C LEU A 11 -31.81 -0.81 7.05
N PHE A 12 -32.06 -2.11 7.22
CA PHE A 12 -31.05 -3.15 7.01
C PHE A 12 -30.63 -3.25 5.53
N VAL A 13 -31.59 -3.19 4.60
CA VAL A 13 -31.28 -3.23 3.15
C VAL A 13 -30.47 -2.01 2.73
N LEU A 14 -30.87 -0.80 3.17
CA LEU A 14 -30.13 0.43 2.87
C LEU A 14 -28.73 0.43 3.50
N GLY A 15 -28.59 -0.14 4.70
CA GLY A 15 -27.30 -0.34 5.35
C GLY A 15 -26.36 -1.23 4.54
N ILE A 16 -26.83 -2.38 4.06
CA ILE A 16 -26.01 -3.32 3.26
C ILE A 16 -25.50 -2.68 1.95
N TRP A 17 -26.31 -1.82 1.31
CA TRP A 17 -25.89 -1.07 0.12
C TRP A 17 -24.86 0.02 0.45
N ALA A 18 -24.97 0.68 1.61
CA ALA A 18 -23.99 1.66 2.07
C ALA A 18 -22.67 1.02 2.52
N PHE A 19 -22.71 -0.25 2.95
CA PHE A 19 -21.54 -1.04 3.36
C PHE A 19 -20.80 -1.71 2.19
N GLN A 20 -21.09 -1.36 0.93
CA GLN A 20 -20.18 -1.62 -0.20
C GLN A 20 -18.92 -0.74 -0.08
N VAL A 21 -18.18 -0.91 1.02
CA VAL A 21 -16.77 -0.56 1.10
C VAL A 21 -16.08 -1.55 0.19
N SER A 22 -15.77 -1.11 -1.02
CA SER A 22 -14.81 -1.82 -1.85
C SER A 22 -13.53 -1.93 -1.02
N SER A 23 -13.26 -3.13 -0.51
CA SER A 23 -11.89 -3.55 -0.23
C SER A 23 -11.16 -3.42 -1.56
N ARG A 24 -10.64 -2.23 -1.85
CA ARG A 24 -9.78 -2.02 -3.00
C ARG A 24 -8.56 -2.86 -2.66
N SER A 25 -8.42 -4.02 -3.32
CA SER A 25 -7.12 -4.67 -3.42
C SER A 25 -6.19 -3.59 -3.96
N ILE A 26 -5.31 -3.06 -3.10
CA ILE A 26 -4.28 -2.13 -3.53
C ILE A 26 -3.57 -2.86 -4.67
N PRO A 27 -3.59 -2.32 -5.91
CA PRO A 27 -2.88 -2.96 -7.00
C PRO A 27 -1.47 -3.22 -6.53
N GLU A 28 -0.96 -4.43 -6.73
CA GLU A 28 0.43 -4.75 -6.39
C GLU A 28 1.31 -3.74 -7.15
N VAL A 29 1.83 -2.76 -6.43
CA VAL A 29 2.62 -1.68 -7.03
C VAL A 29 3.93 -2.29 -7.48
N SER A 30 4.24 -2.16 -8.77
CA SER A 30 5.45 -2.73 -9.33
C SER A 30 6.69 -2.12 -8.66
N MET A 31 7.79 -2.87 -8.63
CA MET A 31 9.03 -2.38 -8.02
C MET A 31 9.56 -1.11 -8.71
N SER A 32 9.35 -1.00 -10.03
CA SER A 32 9.65 0.20 -10.81
C SER A 32 8.81 1.40 -10.39
N ASP A 33 7.51 1.22 -10.15
CA ASP A 33 6.65 2.32 -9.70
C ASP A 33 7.06 2.83 -8.32
N LYS A 34 7.42 1.93 -7.40
CA LYS A 34 7.98 2.28 -6.08
C LYS A 34 9.27 3.11 -6.24
N PHE A 35 10.13 2.74 -7.18
CA PHE A 35 11.38 3.45 -7.44
C PHE A 35 11.14 4.85 -8.01
N GLU A 36 10.26 4.99 -9.01
CA GLU A 36 9.91 6.29 -9.58
C GLU A 36 9.29 7.21 -8.52
N GLN A 37 8.39 6.69 -7.69
CA GLN A 37 7.80 7.44 -6.59
C GLN A 37 8.85 7.87 -5.55
N TRP A 38 9.78 6.99 -5.20
CA TRP A 38 10.89 7.30 -4.29
C TRP A 38 11.83 8.36 -4.88
N MET A 39 12.15 8.28 -6.17
CA MET A 39 12.95 9.31 -6.82
C MET A 39 12.23 10.66 -6.80
N ALA A 40 10.92 10.69 -7.09
CA ALA A 40 10.14 11.91 -7.07
C ALA A 40 10.04 12.52 -5.66
N SER A 41 9.85 11.69 -4.62
CA SER A 41 9.71 12.19 -3.24
C SER A 41 11.02 12.73 -2.67
N TYR A 42 12.17 12.18 -3.07
CA TYR A 42 13.49 12.60 -2.61
C TYR A 42 14.26 13.46 -3.64
N GLY A 43 13.62 13.88 -4.73
CA GLY A 43 14.24 14.73 -5.77
C GLY A 43 15.45 14.09 -6.44
N ARG A 44 15.45 12.77 -6.63
CA ARG A 44 16.57 12.03 -7.23
C ARG A 44 16.45 12.09 -8.75
N VAL A 45 17.53 12.51 -9.40
CA VAL A 45 17.68 12.52 -10.86
C VAL A 45 19.04 11.92 -11.18
N TYR A 46 19.08 11.00 -12.14
CA TYR A 46 20.31 10.33 -12.57
C TYR A 46 20.74 10.82 -13.95
N GLN A 47 22.05 10.81 -14.20
CA GLN A 47 22.63 11.42 -15.39
C GLN A 47 22.24 10.68 -16.68
N ASP A 48 22.20 9.35 -16.62
CA ASP A 48 21.90 8.49 -17.75
C ASP A 48 21.17 7.21 -17.31
N ALA A 49 20.70 6.45 -18.32
CA ALA A 49 19.95 5.22 -18.09
C ALA A 49 20.80 4.13 -17.41
N PHE A 50 22.11 4.06 -17.69
CA PHE A 50 22.97 3.06 -17.09
C PHE A 50 23.16 3.32 -15.59
N GLU A 51 23.37 4.57 -15.18
CA GLU A 51 23.37 4.93 -13.77
C GLU A 51 21.99 4.65 -13.15
N LYS A 52 20.90 5.06 -13.81
CA LYS A 52 19.54 4.84 -13.30
C LYS A 52 19.27 3.36 -13.04
N ASP A 53 19.64 2.47 -13.95
CA ASP A 53 19.46 1.02 -13.80
C ASP A 53 20.29 0.46 -12.65
N LYS A 54 21.55 0.88 -12.51
CA LYS A 54 22.39 0.49 -11.38
C LYS A 54 21.77 0.93 -10.05
N ARG A 55 21.20 2.13 -10.00
CA ARG A 55 20.57 2.69 -8.80
C ARG A 55 19.23 2.01 -8.49
N PHE A 56 18.50 1.62 -9.53
CA PHE A 56 17.28 0.82 -9.39
C PHE A 56 17.57 -0.54 -8.74
N GLN A 57 18.64 -1.22 -9.17
CA GLN A 57 19.04 -2.50 -8.56
C GLN A 57 19.41 -2.35 -7.07
N ILE A 58 20.15 -1.30 -6.72
CA ILE A 58 20.47 -0.98 -5.31
C ILE A 58 19.20 -0.67 -4.51
N PHE A 59 18.28 0.11 -5.09
CA PHE A 59 17.00 0.40 -4.45
C PHE A 59 16.21 -0.90 -4.17
N LYS A 60 16.20 -1.83 -5.14
CA LYS A 60 15.54 -3.11 -4.98
C LYS A 60 16.10 -3.92 -3.83
N GLU A 61 17.42 -4.09 -3.78
CA GLU A 61 18.11 -4.81 -2.71
C GLU A 61 17.86 -4.17 -1.34
N ASN A 62 17.82 -2.84 -1.27
CA ASN A 62 17.54 -2.13 -0.02
C ASN A 62 16.10 -2.35 0.46
N VAL A 63 15.11 -2.30 -0.44
CA VAL A 63 13.71 -2.56 -0.06
C VAL A 63 13.54 -3.99 0.43
N GLU A 64 14.10 -4.98 -0.27
CA GLU A 64 14.06 -6.38 0.16
C GLU A 64 14.74 -6.57 1.54
N TYR A 65 15.86 -5.91 1.77
CA TYR A 65 16.55 -5.93 3.05
C TYR A 65 15.71 -5.29 4.17
N ILE A 66 15.10 -4.12 3.92
CA ILE A 66 14.24 -3.42 4.88
C ILE A 66 13.01 -4.27 5.21
N GLU A 67 12.35 -4.82 4.21
CA GLU A 67 11.18 -5.69 4.37
C GLU A 67 11.53 -6.93 5.19
N SER A 68 12.62 -7.62 4.85
CA SER A 68 13.14 -8.77 5.62
C SER A 68 13.49 -8.40 7.06
N ARG A 69 14.17 -7.27 7.28
CA ARG A 69 14.53 -6.78 8.61
C ARG A 69 13.33 -6.39 9.45
N ASN A 70 12.28 -5.85 8.83
CA ASN A 70 11.07 -5.40 9.49
C ASN A 70 10.04 -6.54 9.68
N ALA A 71 10.12 -7.63 8.90
CA ALA A 71 9.25 -8.81 9.00
C ALA A 71 9.57 -9.71 10.20
N GLY A 72 10.77 -9.60 10.76
CA GLY A 72 11.17 -10.35 11.96
C GLY A 72 10.31 -10.00 13.17
N HIS A 73 9.64 -10.98 13.75
CA HIS A 73 8.80 -10.86 14.97
C HIS A 73 9.61 -10.54 16.25
N THR A 74 10.92 -10.34 16.13
CA THR A 74 11.73 -9.83 17.24
C THR A 74 11.46 -8.34 17.36
N ALA A 75 10.86 -7.93 18.47
CA ALA A 75 10.50 -6.55 18.78
C ALA A 75 11.74 -5.65 18.87
N LYS A 76 12.34 -5.31 17.72
CA LYS A 76 13.32 -4.25 17.63
C LYS A 76 12.59 -2.94 17.90
N LYS A 77 13.19 -2.08 18.73
CA LYS A 77 12.62 -0.76 19.08
C LYS A 77 12.58 0.23 17.92
N TYR A 78 13.08 -0.16 16.74
CA TYR A 78 13.18 0.67 15.55
C TYR A 78 12.90 -0.16 14.30
N LYS A 79 12.44 0.52 13.24
CA LYS A 79 12.24 -0.02 11.90
C LYS A 79 13.18 0.68 10.93
N LEU A 80 13.57 -0.01 9.87
CA LEU A 80 14.26 0.60 8.75
C LEU A 80 13.24 1.18 7.76
N GLY A 81 13.64 2.21 7.01
CA GLY A 81 12.84 2.90 6.01
C GLY A 81 13.72 3.60 4.98
#